data_AF-A0A380FEV7-F1
#
_entry.id   AF-A0A380FEV7-F1
#
_cell.length_a   1.000
_cell.length_b   1.000
_cell.length_c   1.000
_cell.angle_alpha   90.00
_cell.angle_beta   90.00
_cell.angle_gamma   90.00
#
_symmetry.space_group_name_H-M   'P 1'
#
loop_
_entity.id
_entity.type
_entity.pdbx_description
1 polymer ?
#
loop_
_entity_poly.entity_id
_entity_poly.type
_entity_poly.pdbx_seq_one_letter_code
_entity_poly.pdbx_strand_id
1 'polypeptide(L)' 'MAISAKLVKELREKTGAGMMDCKKALTETDGDIDKAVDYLR' A
#
# COMPACT_ATOMS: atom_id res chain seq x y z
N MET A 1 -3.85 10.03 8.36
CA MET A 1 -4.24 10.22 6.95
C MET A 1 -5.19 9.10 6.54
N ALA A 2 -6.24 9.39 5.77
CA ALA A 2 -7.17 8.35 5.32
C ALA A 2 -6.65 7.75 4.00
N ILE A 3 -5.95 6.63 4.06
CA ILE A 3 -5.55 5.88 2.86
C ILE A 3 -6.81 5.39 2.16
N SER A 4 -6.97 5.75 0.88
CA SER A 4 -8.15 5.36 0.11
C SER A 4 -8.16 3.87 -0.19
N ALA A 5 -9.33 3.24 -0.19
CA ALA A 5 -9.47 1.84 -0.59
C ALA A 5 -8.95 1.58 -2.02
N LYS A 6 -8.99 2.60 -2.89
CA LYS A 6 -8.42 2.55 -4.24
C LYS A 6 -6.90 2.42 -4.21
N LEU A 7 -6.21 3.20 -3.37
CA LEU A 7 -4.74 3.10 -3.20
C LEU A 7 -4.34 1.73 -2.66
N VAL A 8 -5.06 1.22 -1.65
CA VAL A 8 -4.80 -0.12 -1.10
C VAL A 8 -4.98 -1.20 -2.17
N LYS A 9 -6.02 -1.08 -3.01
CA LYS A 9 -6.27 -2.00 -4.12
C LYS A 9 -5.16 -1.92 -5.17
N GLU A 10 -4.74 -0.72 -5.55
CA GLU A 10 -3.69 -0.52 -6.55
C GLU A 10 -2.34 -1.10 -6.08
N LEU A 11 -1.98 -0.87 -4.81
CA LEU A 11 -0.78 -1.45 -4.23
C LEU A 11 -0.84 -2.98 -4.21
N ARG A 12 -2.00 -3.53 -3.81
CA ARG A 12 -2.24 -4.97 -3.82
C ARG A 12 -2.12 -5.59 -5.21
N GLU A 13 -2.62 -4.93 -6.24
CA GLU A 13 -2.50 -5.39 -7.63
C GLU A 13 -1.04 -5.37 -8.11
N LYS A 14 -0.22 -4.44 -7.61
CA LYS A 14 1.22 -4.35 -7.94
C LYS A 14 2.10 -5.35 -7.18
N THR A 15 1.82 -5.60 -5.91
CA THR A 15 2.68 -6.43 -5.03
C THR A 15 2.16 -7.84 -4.79
N GLY A 16 0.85 -8.07 -4.94
CA GLY A 16 0.19 -9.31 -4.54
C GLY A 16 0.04 -9.48 -3.02
N ALA A 17 0.42 -8.49 -2.21
CA ALA A 17 0.39 -8.57 -0.76
C ALA A 17 -1.04 -8.54 -0.19
N GLY A 18 -1.17 -8.92 1.09
CA GLY A 18 -2.43 -8.88 1.82
C GLY A 18 -3.01 -7.46 1.91
N MET A 19 -4.35 -7.35 1.97
CA MET A 19 -5.05 -6.06 2.05
C MET A 19 -4.61 -5.22 3.26
N MET A 20 -4.36 -5.87 4.40
CA MET A 20 -3.88 -5.22 5.62
C MET A 20 -2.43 -4.76 5.51
N ASP A 21 -1.55 -5.57 4.88
CA ASP A 21 -0.16 -5.22 4.66
C ASP A 21 -0.05 -4.03 3.70
N CYS A 22 -0.84 -4.03 2.61
CA CYS A 22 -0.94 -2.90 1.70
C CYS A 22 -1.41 -1.63 2.39
N LYS A 23 -2.44 -1.72 3.24
CA LYS A 23 -2.94 -0.57 3.99
C LYS A 23 -1.90 -0.06 4.99
N LYS A 24 -1.16 -0.94 5.65
CA LYS A 24 -0.09 -0.59 6.58
C LYS A 24 1.07 0.09 5.84
N ALA A 25 1.57 -0.52 4.77
CA ALA A 25 2.63 0.05 3.95
C ALA A 25 2.28 1.46 3.46
N LEU A 26 1.07 1.65 2.91
CA LEU A 26 0.60 2.98 2.51
C LEU A 26 0.46 3.96 3.67
N THR A 27 0.18 3.48 4.88
CA THR A 27 0.12 4.36 6.05
C THR A 27 1.52 4.80 6.48
N GLU A 28 2.51 3.91 6.46
CA GLU A 28 3.91 4.20 6.80
C GLU A 28 4.62 5.02 5.71
N THR A 29 4.14 4.98 4.47
CA THR A 29 4.71 5.72 3.35
C THR A 29 3.88 6.94 2.95
N ASP A 30 2.94 7.38 3.79
CA ASP A 30 2.05 8.51 3.53
C ASP A 30 1.28 8.43 2.18
N GLY A 31 0.98 7.21 1.75
CA GLY A 31 0.24 6.93 0.51
C GLY A 31 1.12 6.84 -0.74
N ASP A 32 2.45 6.90 -0.59
CA ASP A 32 3.40 6.72 -1.68
C ASP A 32 3.45 5.25 -2.10
N ILE A 33 2.94 4.96 -3.30
CA ILE A 33 2.84 3.61 -3.87
C ILE A 33 4.21 3.00 -4.10
N ASP A 34 5.16 3.74 -4.66
CA ASP A 34 6.48 3.20 -4.98
C ASP A 34 7.24 2.84 -3.69
N LYS A 35 7.19 3.73 -2.69
CA LYS A 35 7.72 3.40 -1.36
C LYS A 35 6.98 2.26 -0.69
N ALA A 36 5.66 2.17 -0.85
CA ALA A 36 4.87 1.09 -0.25
C ALA A 36 5.15 -0.26 -0.94
N VAL A 37 5.44 -0.27 -2.24
CA VAL A 37 5.91 -1.46 -2.96
C VAL A 37 7.26 -1.89 -2.42
N ASP A 38 8.20 -0.95 -2.24
CA ASP A 38 9.52 -1.26 -1.67
C ASP A 38 9.45 -1.69 -0.21
N TYR A 39 8.50 -1.15 0.57
CA TYR A 39 8.23 -1.56 1.94
C TYR A 39 7.70 -2.99 2.05
N LEU A 40 7.00 -3.48 1.00
CA LEU A 40 6.38 -4.82 0.96
C LEU A 40 7.25 -5.89 0.29
N ARG A 41 8.43 -5.53 -0.23
CA ARG A 41 9.44 -6.46 -0.74
C ARG A 41 10.24 -7.07 0.41
#